data_AF-A0A7X2LQ40-F1
#
_entry.id   AF-A0A7X2LQ40-F1
#
_cell.length_a   1.000
_cell.length_b   1.000
_cell.length_c   1.000
_cell.angle_alpha   90.00
_cell.angle_beta   90.00
_cell.angle_gamma   90.00
#
_symmetry.space_group_name_H-M   'P 1'
#
loop_
_entity.id
_entity.type
_entity.pdbx_description
1 polymer ?
#
loop_
_entity_poly.entity_id
_entity_poly.type
_entity_poly.pdbx_seq_one_letter_code
_entity_poly.pdbx_strand_id
1 'polypeptide(L)'
;MSRSGYVEDDGDDPLELGRWRGRVASALRGKRGQTMLRELAASLDAMPDKRLIAHELQADGEFCTLGVLGAARGINLERLDPDNFDQVAAAFGIAPCMAQEIVYENDEGFDDWEFVEVPIFGPVRPYWPEYGKHSMTIRMPKKDAAAQRWKYMRAWVESKIKKESQQ
;
A
#
# COMPACT_ATOMS: atom_id res chain seq x y z
N MET A 1 0.72 -15.81 4.53
CA MET A 1 0.48 -14.53 5.23
C MET A 1 1.14 -13.45 4.39
N SER A 2 0.44 -12.36 4.11
CA SER A 2 1.05 -11.20 3.45
C SER A 2 1.92 -10.43 4.44
N ARG A 3 2.79 -9.56 3.92
CA ARG A 3 3.69 -8.70 4.72
C ARG A 3 2.93 -7.81 5.71
N SER A 4 1.70 -7.44 5.37
CA SER A 4 0.82 -6.65 6.22
C SER A 4 0.31 -7.43 7.44
N GLY A 5 0.48 -8.75 7.47
CA GLY A 5 -0.02 -9.62 8.53
C GLY A 5 -1.52 -9.89 8.47
N TYR A 6 -2.24 -9.30 7.50
CA TYR A 6 -3.63 -9.65 7.24
C TYR A 6 -3.71 -11.06 6.63
N VAL A 7 -4.62 -11.89 7.13
CA VAL A 7 -4.95 -13.18 6.54
C VAL A 7 -6.36 -13.09 5.97
N GLU A 8 -6.57 -13.59 4.76
CA GLU A 8 -7.90 -13.59 4.11
C GLU A 8 -8.96 -14.39 4.89
N ASP A 9 -8.51 -15.28 5.80
CA ASP A 9 -9.31 -16.16 6.66
C ASP A 9 -9.37 -15.68 8.13
N ASP A 10 -8.77 -14.53 8.46
CA ASP A 10 -8.85 -13.95 9.81
C ASP A 10 -10.21 -13.28 10.03
N GLY A 11 -11.19 -14.10 10.40
CA GLY A 11 -12.28 -13.69 11.29
C GLY A 11 -13.66 -13.61 10.64
N ASP A 12 -14.32 -14.76 10.56
CA ASP A 12 -15.79 -14.88 10.49
C ASP A 12 -16.51 -14.24 11.72
N ASP A 13 -15.76 -13.68 12.69
CA ASP A 13 -16.29 -12.87 13.80
C ASP A 13 -16.19 -11.36 13.51
N PRO A 14 -17.31 -10.69 13.16
CA PRO A 14 -17.36 -9.25 12.95
C PRO A 14 -16.86 -8.40 14.14
N LEU A 15 -16.90 -8.93 15.37
CA LEU A 15 -16.43 -8.22 16.55
C LEU A 15 -14.90 -8.14 16.61
N GLU A 16 -14.20 -9.17 16.16
CA GLU A 16 -12.74 -9.18 16.09
C GLU A 16 -12.24 -8.15 15.07
N LEU A 17 -12.81 -8.18 13.86
CA LEU A 17 -12.53 -7.20 12.81
C LEU A 17 -12.86 -5.77 13.29
N GLY A 18 -14.00 -5.58 13.96
CA GLY A 18 -14.41 -4.29 14.51
C GLY A 18 -13.41 -3.74 15.54
N ARG A 19 -12.93 -4.60 16.45
CA ARG A 19 -11.89 -4.23 17.44
C ARG A 19 -10.56 -3.89 16.77
N TRP A 20 -10.18 -4.64 15.74
CA TRP A 20 -8.97 -4.35 14.96
C TRP A 20 -9.06 -2.99 14.26
N ARG A 21 -10.14 -2.73 13.52
CA ARG A 21 -10.37 -1.43 12.86
C ARG A 21 -10.42 -0.27 13.87
N GLY A 22 -10.99 -0.50 15.05
CA GLY A 22 -10.96 0.46 16.17
C GLY A 22 -9.53 0.77 16.65
N ARG A 23 -8.67 -0.26 16.79
CA ARG A 23 -7.25 -0.10 17.14
C ARG A 23 -6.49 0.70 16.09
N VAL A 24 -6.66 0.38 14.81
CA VAL A 24 -6.05 1.11 13.69
C VAL A 24 -6.49 2.58 13.70
N ALA A 25 -7.81 2.83 13.79
CA ALA A 25 -8.35 4.20 13.83
C ALA A 25 -7.87 5.00 15.04
N SER A 26 -7.65 4.35 16.19
CA SER A 26 -7.06 4.99 17.38
C SER A 26 -5.60 5.37 17.14
N ALA A 27 -4.80 4.44 16.60
CA ALA A 27 -3.39 4.66 16.31
C ALA A 27 -3.18 5.81 15.30
N LEU A 28 -3.95 5.81 14.20
CA LEU A 28 -3.92 6.87 13.19
C LEU A 28 -4.31 8.23 13.77
N ARG A 29 -5.33 8.31 14.63
CA ARG A 29 -5.79 9.58 15.24
C ARG A 29 -4.94 10.07 16.41
N GLY A 30 -4.08 9.22 16.96
CA GLY A 30 -3.21 9.54 18.09
C GLY A 30 -2.12 10.55 17.74
N LYS A 31 -1.55 11.21 18.76
CA LYS A 31 -0.51 12.24 18.56
C LYS A 31 0.70 11.69 17.79
N ARG A 32 1.22 10.52 18.19
CA ARG A 32 2.34 9.84 17.51
C ARG A 32 2.02 9.51 16.05
N GLY A 33 0.84 8.94 15.79
CA GLY A 33 0.41 8.61 14.43
C GLY A 33 0.28 9.85 13.55
N GLN A 34 -0.31 10.94 14.06
CA GLN A 34 -0.46 12.19 13.32
C GLN A 34 0.87 12.91 13.07
N THR A 35 1.83 12.85 13.98
CA THR A 35 3.20 13.35 13.73
C THR A 35 3.86 12.54 12.61
N MET A 36 3.79 11.22 12.69
CA MET A 36 4.35 10.33 11.66
C MET A 36 3.69 10.54 10.29
N LEU A 37 2.36 10.67 10.21
CA LEU A 37 1.66 10.89 8.93
C LEU A 37 2.09 12.20 8.26
N ARG A 38 2.32 13.28 9.03
CA ARG A 38 2.83 14.54 8.49
C ARG A 38 4.27 14.41 7.99
N GLU A 39 5.12 13.73 8.75
CA GLU A 39 6.50 13.43 8.33
C GLU A 39 6.53 12.55 7.08
N LEU A 40 5.64 11.55 7.01
CA LEU A 40 5.49 10.67 5.86
C LEU A 40 5.04 11.45 4.63
N ALA A 41 4.05 12.34 4.76
CA ALA A 41 3.62 13.21 3.67
C ALA A 41 4.77 14.09 3.15
N ALA A 42 5.51 14.72 4.05
CA ALA A 42 6.67 15.54 3.68
C ALA A 42 7.77 14.71 3.00
N SER A 43 8.00 13.48 3.48
CA SER A 43 9.01 12.58 2.92
C SER A 43 8.60 12.08 1.52
N LEU A 44 7.32 11.76 1.32
CA LEU A 44 6.77 11.40 0.01
C LEU A 44 6.85 12.58 -0.98
N ASP A 45 6.61 13.81 -0.52
CA ASP A 45 6.69 15.01 -1.35
C ASP A 45 8.14 15.38 -1.71
N ALA A 46 9.10 15.05 -0.84
CA ALA A 46 10.53 15.28 -1.05
C ALA A 46 11.22 14.23 -1.94
N MET A 47 10.51 13.17 -2.36
CA MET A 47 11.09 12.14 -3.23
C MET A 47 11.50 12.73 -4.59
N PRO A 48 12.74 12.49 -5.05
CA PRO A 48 13.18 12.97 -6.36
C PRO A 48 12.44 12.25 -7.50
N ASP A 49 12.20 10.95 -7.33
CA ASP A 49 11.35 10.16 -8.21
C ASP A 49 10.14 9.65 -7.44
N LYS A 50 8.94 9.93 -7.97
CA LYS A 50 7.65 9.68 -7.30
C LYS A 50 7.16 8.28 -7.60
N ARG A 51 7.95 7.28 -7.21
CA ARG A 51 7.73 5.86 -7.46
C ARG A 51 7.86 5.09 -6.15
N LEU A 52 6.92 4.18 -5.91
CA LEU A 52 6.95 3.29 -4.76
C LEU A 52 6.95 1.84 -5.21
N ILE A 53 7.67 0.99 -4.49
CA ILE A 53 7.62 -0.48 -4.66
C ILE A 53 6.63 -1.11 -3.68
N ALA A 54 6.15 -2.31 -4.03
CA ALA A 54 5.37 -3.18 -3.15
C ALA A 54 6.24 -4.31 -2.62
N HIS A 55 5.81 -4.94 -1.53
CA HIS A 55 6.36 -6.15 -0.92
C HIS A 55 7.76 -6.03 -0.28
N GLU A 56 8.58 -5.04 -0.64
CA GLU A 56 9.90 -4.82 -0.03
C GLU A 56 10.00 -3.45 0.67
N LEU A 57 10.91 -3.31 1.65
CA LEU A 57 11.14 -2.01 2.30
C LEU A 57 11.99 -1.09 1.42
N GLN A 58 12.96 -1.68 0.75
CA GLN A 58 13.87 -1.04 -0.19
C GLN A 58 14.36 -2.09 -1.19
N ALA A 59 14.36 -1.75 -2.48
CA ALA A 59 14.90 -2.59 -3.54
C ALA A 59 15.49 -1.68 -4.63
N ASP A 60 16.72 -1.94 -5.07
CA ASP A 60 17.37 -1.21 -6.17
C ASP A 60 17.35 0.33 -6.05
N GLY A 61 17.33 0.86 -4.81
CA GLY A 61 17.24 2.30 -4.54
C GLY A 61 15.82 2.89 -4.61
N GLU A 62 14.81 2.09 -4.93
CA GLU A 62 13.40 2.41 -4.73
C GLU A 62 12.94 1.97 -3.34
N PHE A 63 11.87 2.60 -2.83
CA PHE A 63 11.38 2.40 -1.46
C PHE A 63 9.87 2.18 -1.46
N CYS A 64 9.36 1.41 -0.50
CA CYS A 64 7.92 1.43 -0.21
C CYS A 64 7.55 2.66 0.63
N THR A 65 6.26 2.85 0.90
CA THR A 65 5.79 3.99 1.72
C THR A 65 6.53 4.13 3.05
N LEU A 66 6.73 3.05 3.81
CA LEU A 66 7.51 3.10 5.05
C LEU A 66 9.01 3.25 4.82
N GLY A 67 9.54 2.65 3.74
CA GLY A 67 10.93 2.79 3.35
C GLY A 67 11.34 4.24 3.10
N VAL A 68 10.46 5.04 2.46
CA VAL A 68 10.70 6.47 2.21
C VAL A 68 10.88 7.23 3.53
N LEU A 69 10.01 6.99 4.51
CA LEU A 69 10.13 7.58 5.84
C LEU A 69 11.39 7.07 6.57
N GLY A 70 11.73 5.79 6.38
CA GLY A 70 12.91 5.18 7.00
C GLY A 70 14.20 5.81 6.49
N ALA A 71 14.30 5.99 5.18
CA ALA A 71 15.40 6.69 4.54
C ALA A 71 15.50 8.14 5.02
N ALA A 72 14.37 8.86 5.12
CA ALA A 72 14.34 10.23 5.65
C ALA A 72 14.79 10.33 7.12
N ARG A 73 14.53 9.30 7.92
CA ARG A 73 14.95 9.20 9.33
C ARG A 73 16.36 8.62 9.52
N GLY A 74 17.02 8.17 8.45
CA GLY A 74 18.32 7.48 8.54
C GLY A 74 18.26 6.11 9.22
N ILE A 75 17.11 5.44 9.19
CA ILE A 75 16.94 4.09 9.70
C ILE A 75 17.63 3.11 8.74
N ASN A 76 18.40 2.16 9.27
CA ASN A 76 18.99 1.11 8.46
C ASN A 76 17.92 0.06 8.10
N LEU A 77 17.34 0.20 6.92
CA LEU A 77 16.26 -0.65 6.41
C LEU A 77 16.72 -2.08 6.09
N GLU A 78 17.98 -2.28 5.70
CA GLU A 78 18.52 -3.62 5.37
C GLU A 78 18.55 -4.57 6.57
N ARG A 79 18.53 -4.02 7.80
CA ARG A 79 18.53 -4.79 9.05
C ARG A 79 17.13 -5.12 9.56
N LEU A 80 16.10 -4.56 8.93
CA LEU A 80 14.72 -4.82 9.29
C LEU A 80 14.20 -5.96 8.41
N ASP A 81 13.54 -6.92 9.05
CA ASP A 81 12.78 -7.94 8.34
C ASP A 81 11.45 -7.31 7.88
N PRO A 82 11.20 -7.22 6.56
CA PRO A 82 9.96 -6.64 6.03
C PRO A 82 8.70 -7.35 6.53
N ASP A 83 8.79 -8.66 6.80
CA ASP A 83 7.65 -9.48 7.25
C ASP A 83 7.42 -9.38 8.77
N ASN A 84 8.34 -8.76 9.51
CA ASN A 84 8.24 -8.55 10.95
C ASN A 84 7.69 -7.15 11.29
N PHE A 85 6.36 -7.03 11.24
CA PHE A 85 5.67 -5.76 11.51
C PHE A 85 5.90 -5.19 12.91
N ASP A 86 6.20 -6.02 13.91
CA ASP A 86 6.52 -5.55 15.27
C ASP A 86 7.89 -4.87 15.31
N GLN A 87 8.90 -5.47 14.67
CA GLN A 87 10.23 -4.89 14.54
C GLN A 87 10.18 -3.58 13.74
N VAL A 88 9.46 -3.58 12.62
CA VAL A 88 9.25 -2.37 11.80
C VAL A 88 8.56 -1.28 12.63
N ALA A 89 7.43 -1.58 13.29
CA ALA A 89 6.71 -0.60 14.10
C ALA A 89 7.55 -0.03 15.24
N ALA A 90 8.38 -0.85 15.89
CA ALA A 90 9.32 -0.40 16.90
C ALA A 90 10.38 0.56 16.35
N ALA A 91 10.98 0.24 15.20
CA ALA A 91 11.96 1.10 14.53
C ALA A 91 11.37 2.47 14.14
N PHE A 92 10.11 2.50 13.72
CA PHE A 92 9.39 3.72 13.37
C PHE A 92 8.74 4.43 14.55
N GLY A 93 8.75 3.85 15.75
CA GLY A 93 8.09 4.41 16.92
C GLY A 93 6.59 4.58 16.71
N ILE A 94 5.92 3.61 16.09
CA ILE A 94 4.46 3.57 15.88
C ILE A 94 3.84 2.30 16.47
N ALA A 95 2.51 2.19 16.44
CA ALA A 95 1.83 0.97 16.83
C ALA A 95 1.94 -0.08 15.71
N PRO A 96 2.09 -1.39 16.03
CA PRO A 96 2.13 -2.46 15.02
C PRO A 96 0.94 -2.42 14.06
N CYS A 97 -0.27 -2.21 14.56
CA CYS A 97 -1.46 -2.10 13.72
C CYS A 97 -1.42 -0.94 12.71
N MET A 98 -0.70 0.15 13.02
CA MET A 98 -0.53 1.25 12.08
C MET A 98 0.51 0.91 11.01
N ALA A 99 1.59 0.22 11.36
CA ALA A 99 2.56 -0.27 10.38
C ALA A 99 1.90 -1.25 9.40
N GLN A 100 1.14 -2.21 9.93
CA GLN A 100 0.39 -3.19 9.15
C GLN A 100 -0.60 -2.54 8.19
N GLU A 101 -1.39 -1.55 8.65
CA GLU A 101 -2.33 -0.83 7.78
C GLU A 101 -1.61 -0.10 6.63
N ILE A 102 -0.48 0.56 6.91
CA ILE A 102 0.27 1.28 5.87
C ILE A 102 0.87 0.31 4.85
N VAL A 103 1.39 -0.83 5.32
CA VAL A 103 1.92 -1.89 4.45
C VAL A 103 0.81 -2.48 3.59
N TYR A 104 -0.35 -2.77 4.18
CA TYR A 104 -1.52 -3.27 3.46
C TYR A 104 -1.93 -2.29 2.35
N GLU A 105 -2.08 -1.01 2.66
CA GLU A 105 -2.53 -0.02 1.67
C GLU A 105 -1.51 0.15 0.53
N ASN A 106 -0.21 0.00 0.83
CA ASN A 106 0.86 0.06 -0.17
C ASN A 106 0.91 -1.17 -1.09
N ASP A 107 0.74 -2.36 -0.52
CA ASP A 107 0.97 -3.63 -1.21
C ASP A 107 -0.29 -4.24 -1.81
N GLU A 108 -1.43 -4.09 -1.11
CA GLU A 108 -2.68 -4.79 -1.41
C GLU A 108 -3.83 -3.81 -1.69
N GLY A 109 -3.82 -2.62 -1.08
CA GLY A 109 -4.84 -1.59 -1.29
C GLY A 109 -4.80 -0.94 -2.68
N PHE A 110 -3.66 -1.05 -3.37
CA PHE A 110 -3.48 -0.57 -4.74
C PHE A 110 -3.45 -1.73 -5.75
N ASP A 111 -4.36 -1.72 -6.74
CA ASP A 111 -4.35 -2.72 -7.81
C ASP A 111 -3.30 -2.36 -8.87
N ASP A 112 -2.21 -3.13 -8.89
CA ASP A 112 -1.15 -3.05 -9.89
C ASP A 112 -1.56 -3.49 -11.28
N TRP A 113 -2.75 -4.09 -11.41
CA TRP A 113 -3.24 -4.65 -12.64
C TRP A 113 -4.35 -3.80 -13.24
N GLU A 114 -4.49 -3.89 -14.55
CA GLU A 114 -5.62 -3.34 -15.29
C GLU A 114 -6.15 -4.39 -16.27
N PHE A 115 -7.46 -4.31 -16.51
CA PHE A 115 -8.10 -5.12 -17.54
C PHE A 115 -8.07 -4.36 -18.85
N VAL A 116 -7.34 -4.88 -19.82
CA VAL A 116 -7.21 -4.30 -21.16
C VAL A 116 -7.94 -5.17 -22.15
N GLU A 117 -8.76 -4.54 -22.99
CA GLU A 117 -9.35 -5.20 -24.14
C GLU A 117 -8.32 -5.24 -25.27
N VAL A 118 -7.93 -6.45 -25.66
CA VAL A 118 -6.98 -6.67 -26.76
C VAL A 118 -7.70 -7.26 -27.96
N PRO A 119 -7.42 -6.77 -29.19
CA PRO A 119 -7.97 -7.34 -30.40
C PRO A 119 -7.34 -8.71 -30.68
N ILE A 120 -8.17 -9.68 -31.05
CA ILE A 120 -7.77 -11.01 -31.51
C ILE A 120 -7.71 -10.99 -33.04
N PHE A 121 -6.51 -11.19 -33.58
CA PHE A 121 -6.30 -11.33 -35.01
C PHE A 121 -6.31 -12.81 -35.42
N GLY A 122 -7.10 -13.15 -36.43
CA GLY A 122 -7.23 -14.53 -36.94
C GLY A 122 -8.59 -15.17 -36.65
N PRO A 123 -8.78 -16.45 -37.03
CA PRO A 123 -10.06 -17.15 -36.86
C PRO A 123 -10.43 -17.28 -35.37
N VAL A 124 -11.64 -16.86 -35.01
CA VAL A 124 -12.21 -16.98 -33.66
C VAL A 124 -13.30 -18.05 -33.63
N ARG A 125 -13.42 -18.75 -32.50
CA ARG A 125 -14.43 -19.81 -32.33
C ARG A 125 -15.82 -19.19 -32.17
N PRO A 126 -16.88 -19.73 -32.81
CA PRO A 126 -18.25 -19.21 -32.66
C PRO A 126 -18.89 -19.45 -31.28
N TYR A 127 -18.28 -20.30 -30.46
CA TYR A 127 -18.77 -20.74 -29.14
C TYR A 127 -17.77 -20.39 -28.04
N TRP A 128 -18.07 -20.77 -26.80
CA TRP A 128 -17.20 -20.50 -25.64
C TRP A 128 -15.73 -20.88 -25.89
N PRO A 129 -14.76 -20.07 -25.43
CA PRO A 129 -14.91 -18.82 -24.68
C PRO A 129 -15.06 -17.53 -25.50
N GLU A 130 -14.77 -17.54 -26.80
CA GLU A 130 -14.69 -16.31 -27.60
C GLU A 130 -16.03 -15.86 -28.20
N TYR A 131 -16.98 -16.78 -28.45
CA TYR A 131 -18.29 -16.48 -29.06
C TYR A 131 -18.23 -15.62 -30.34
N GLY A 132 -17.23 -15.85 -31.17
CA GLY A 132 -17.00 -15.09 -32.40
C GLY A 132 -16.51 -13.65 -32.18
N LYS A 133 -16.18 -13.27 -30.94
CA LYS A 133 -15.62 -11.95 -30.63
C LYS A 133 -14.15 -11.91 -31.01
N HIS A 134 -13.77 -10.85 -31.73
CA HIS A 134 -12.39 -10.52 -32.05
C HIS A 134 -11.75 -9.61 -30.97
N SER A 135 -12.21 -9.71 -29.74
CA SER A 135 -11.59 -9.05 -28.59
C SER A 135 -11.68 -9.95 -27.37
N MET A 136 -10.65 -9.90 -26.53
CA MET A 136 -10.67 -10.51 -25.20
C MET A 136 -10.16 -9.52 -24.17
N THR A 137 -10.71 -9.64 -22.97
CA THR A 137 -10.22 -8.89 -21.81
C THR A 137 -9.11 -9.70 -21.14
N ILE A 138 -7.93 -9.11 -21.02
CA ILE A 138 -6.80 -9.71 -20.30
C ILE A 138 -6.40 -8.81 -19.12
N ARG A 139 -5.89 -9.45 -18.06
CA ARG A 139 -5.31 -8.75 -16.91
C ARG A 139 -3.83 -8.49 -17.19
N MET A 140 -3.42 -7.23 -17.26
CA MET A 140 -2.05 -6.81 -17.53
C MET A 140 -1.51 -5.92 -16.39
N PRO A 141 -0.21 -5.95 -16.07
CA PRO A 141 0.37 -5.03 -15.12
C PRO A 141 0.36 -3.62 -15.71
N LYS A 142 -0.05 -2.62 -14.92
CA LYS A 142 -0.03 -1.22 -15.33
C LYS A 142 1.41 -0.78 -15.57
N LYS A 143 1.67 -0.13 -16.71
CA LYS A 143 3.02 0.37 -17.06
C LYS A 143 3.57 1.37 -16.04
N ASP A 144 2.70 2.19 -15.45
CA ASP A 144 3.06 3.23 -14.48
C ASP A 144 2.61 2.88 -13.04
N ALA A 145 2.50 1.59 -12.71
CA ALA A 145 2.02 1.11 -11.42
C ALA A 145 2.73 1.79 -10.23
N ALA A 146 4.06 1.88 -10.25
CA ALA A 146 4.84 2.48 -9.17
C ALA A 146 4.53 3.97 -8.92
N ALA A 147 4.31 4.74 -9.99
CA ALA A 147 3.96 6.15 -9.88
C ALA A 147 2.51 6.37 -9.46
N GLN A 148 1.61 5.49 -9.91
CA GLN A 148 0.22 5.49 -9.47
C GLN A 148 0.09 5.10 -7.99
N ARG A 149 0.87 4.12 -7.54
CA ARG A 149 0.98 3.73 -6.12
C ARG A 149 1.43 4.90 -5.25
N TRP A 150 2.43 5.67 -5.69
CA TRP A 150 2.83 6.90 -5.00
C TRP A 150 1.67 7.88 -4.85
N LYS A 151 0.91 8.15 -5.92
CA LYS A 151 -0.25 9.06 -5.87
C LYS A 151 -1.33 8.53 -4.93
N TYR A 152 -1.62 7.24 -4.99
CA TYR A 152 -2.58 6.56 -4.13
C TYR A 152 -2.19 6.72 -2.66
N MET A 153 -0.95 6.34 -2.30
CA MET A 153 -0.47 6.42 -0.93
C MET A 153 -0.40 7.86 -0.43
N ARG A 154 -0.01 8.82 -1.28
CA ARG A 154 0.02 10.23 -0.92
C ARG A 154 -1.38 10.78 -0.61
N ALA A 155 -2.38 10.41 -1.43
CA ALA A 155 -3.77 10.78 -1.21
C ALA A 155 -4.36 10.08 0.03
N TRP A 156 -4.00 8.81 0.25
CA TRP A 156 -4.39 8.07 1.45
C TRP A 156 -3.85 8.73 2.71
N VAL A 157 -2.55 9.06 2.75
CA VAL A 157 -1.93 9.75 3.89
C VAL A 157 -2.63 11.08 4.16
N GLU A 158 -2.91 11.87 3.12
CA GLU A 158 -3.63 13.14 3.24
C GLU A 158 -5.02 12.96 3.85
N SER A 159 -5.74 11.90 3.45
CA SER A 159 -7.07 11.60 3.99
C SER A 159 -7.05 11.27 5.49
N LYS A 160 -5.92 10.78 6.02
CA LYS A 160 -5.76 10.40 7.44
C LYS A 160 -5.23 11.53 8.32
N ILE A 161 -4.65 12.59 7.74
CA ILE A 161 -4.18 13.75 8.48
C ILE A 161 -5.40 14.56 8.93
N LYS A 162 -5.48 14.86 10.23
CA LYS A 162 -6.51 15.77 10.75
C LYS A 162 -6.27 17.16 10.16
N LYS A 163 -7.27 17.69 9.46
CA LYS A 163 -7.29 19.11 9.10
C LYS A 163 -7.30 19.89 10.40
N GLU A 164 -6.32 20.76 10.61
CA GLU A 164 -6.35 21.70 11.72
C GLU A 164 -7.58 22.58 11.50
N SER A 165 -8.59 22.38 12.34
CA SER A 165 -9.70 23.31 12.46
C SER A 165 -9.08 24.65 12.82
N GLN A 166 -9.11 25.60 11.89
CA GLN A 166 -8.83 27.02 12.15
C GLN A 166 -9.64 27.42 13.37
N GLN A 167 -8.96 27.63 14.48
CA GLN A 167 -9.48 28.27 15.70
C GLN A 167 -9.28 29.77 15.59
#